data_AF-S2ZPL2-F1
#
_entry.id   AF-S2ZPL2-F1
#
_cell.length_a   1.000
_cell.length_b   1.000
_cell.length_c   1.000
_cell.angle_alpha   90.00
_cell.angle_beta   90.00
_cell.angle_gamma   90.00
#
_symmetry.space_group_name_H-M   'P 1'
#
loop_
_entity.id
_entity.type
_entity.pdbx_description
1 polymer ?
#
loop_
_entity_poly.entity_id
_entity_poly.type
_entity_poly.pdbx_seq_one_letter_code
_entity_poly.pdbx_strand_id
1 'polypeptide(L)'
;MKKRIVTCCIIALCLIFAVVGFVCLPRKNTAPPVASGQTTYKSTEQSDAKRSKTPDTSENRRLVDYLHNMLMGEPQQTWETKKSLQQAGEELLDLYKEKEHSVPVFSGYLDVLGKTWGCIFQGNGWTDICLVTDTDAVRKVAICHMTTQEMQDVIAQG
;
A
#
# COMPACT_ATOMS: atom_id res chain seq x y z
N MET A 1 -46.51 -6.79 6.16
CA MET A 1 -45.80 -6.51 7.43
C MET A 1 -44.27 -6.67 7.34
N LYS A 2 -43.72 -7.64 6.58
CA LYS A 2 -42.26 -7.87 6.45
C LYS A 2 -41.43 -6.68 5.96
N LYS A 3 -41.92 -5.88 5.01
CA LYS A 3 -41.18 -4.72 4.45
C LYS A 3 -40.90 -3.61 5.48
N ARG A 4 -41.80 -3.40 6.45
CA ARG A 4 -41.65 -2.37 7.50
C ARG A 4 -40.61 -2.75 8.55
N ILE A 5 -40.43 -4.06 8.79
CA ILE A 5 -39.43 -4.60 9.74
C ILE A 5 -38.02 -4.43 9.17
N VAL A 6 -37.82 -4.70 7.87
CA VAL A 6 -36.52 -4.54 7.21
C VAL A 6 -36.07 -3.07 7.20
N THR A 7 -36.98 -2.13 6.92
CA THR A 7 -36.66 -0.69 6.96
C THR A 7 -36.29 -0.21 8.36
N CYS A 8 -36.99 -0.68 9.41
CA CYS A 8 -36.63 -0.36 10.81
C CYS A 8 -35.25 -0.90 11.20
N CYS A 9 -34.89 -2.11 10.79
CA CYS A 9 -33.57 -2.68 11.08
C CYS A 9 -32.43 -1.91 10.41
N ILE A 10 -32.62 -1.46 9.17
CA ILE A 10 -31.61 -0.66 8.44
C ILE A 10 -31.42 0.71 9.12
N ILE A 11 -32.51 1.39 9.48
CA ILE A 11 -32.43 2.70 10.15
C ILE A 11 -31.76 2.56 11.53
N ALA A 12 -32.11 1.53 12.30
CA ALA A 12 -31.48 1.27 13.60
C ALA A 12 -29.98 0.99 13.47
N LEU A 13 -29.55 0.20 12.48
CA LEU A 13 -28.14 -0.06 12.20
C LEU A 13 -27.40 1.21 11.80
N CYS A 14 -27.96 2.06 10.93
CA CYS A 14 -27.34 3.33 10.53
C CYS A 14 -27.14 4.29 11.72
N LEU A 15 -28.09 4.34 12.66
CA LEU A 15 -27.97 5.18 13.86
C LEU A 15 -26.86 4.69 14.81
N ILE A 16 -26.68 3.37 14.95
CA ILE A 16 -25.60 2.81 15.76
C ILE A 16 -24.23 3.14 15.16
N PHE A 17 -24.06 3.01 13.84
CA PHE A 17 -22.80 3.35 13.18
C PHE A 17 -22.47 4.85 13.26
N ALA A 18 -23.47 5.74 13.24
CA ALA A 18 -23.26 7.17 13.41
C ALA A 18 -22.74 7.53 14.82
N VAL A 19 -23.23 6.85 15.87
CA VAL A 19 -22.79 7.09 17.26
C VAL A 19 -21.38 6.56 17.49
N VAL A 20 -21.04 5.37 16.98
CA VAL A 20 -19.69 4.80 17.10
C VAL A 20 -18.67 5.61 16.29
N GLY A 21 -19.04 6.09 15.11
CA GLY A 21 -18.20 6.97 14.29
C GLY A 21 -17.90 8.32 14.96
N PHE A 22 -18.83 8.84 15.77
CA PHE A 22 -18.64 10.11 16.47
C PHE A 22 -17.76 10.00 17.72
N VAL A 23 -17.74 8.83 18.38
CA VAL A 23 -16.89 8.57 19.57
C VAL A 23 -15.43 8.28 19.20
N CYS A 24 -15.17 7.79 17.99
CA CYS A 24 -13.81 7.45 17.52
C CYS A 24 -13.10 8.57 16.74
N LEU A 25 -13.68 9.78 16.64
CA LEU A 25 -12.98 10.90 16.02
C LEU A 25 -11.91 11.45 17.00
N PRO A 26 -10.64 11.56 16.58
CA PRO A 26 -9.60 12.15 17.41
C PRO A 26 -9.96 13.60 17.70
N ARG A 27 -10.10 13.90 18.99
CA ARG A 27 -10.31 15.23 19.54
C ARG A 27 -9.21 16.14 18.97
N LYS A 28 -9.58 17.08 18.08
CA LYS A 28 -8.68 18.15 17.63
C LYS A 28 -8.30 18.98 18.86
N ASN A 29 -7.12 18.72 19.41
CA ASN A 29 -6.54 19.58 20.43
C ASN A 29 -6.11 20.88 19.75
N THR A 30 -6.86 21.95 19.99
CA THR A 30 -6.47 23.32 19.66
C THR A 30 -5.32 23.71 20.59
N ALA A 31 -4.10 23.76 20.06
CA ALA A 31 -2.99 24.43 20.73
C ALA A 31 -3.09 25.95 20.51
N PRO A 32 -2.91 26.79 21.53
CA PRO A 32 -2.84 28.24 21.37
C PRO A 32 -1.54 28.66 20.66
N PRO A 33 -1.48 29.88 20.07
CA PRO A 33 -0.34 30.30 19.28
C PRO A 33 0.82 30.63 20.21
N VAL A 34 1.94 29.90 20.08
CA VAL A 34 3.19 30.23 20.77
C VAL A 34 4.17 30.78 19.75
N ALA A 35 4.60 32.01 20.04
CA ALA A 35 5.49 32.83 19.25
C ALA A 35 6.89 32.22 19.09
N SER A 36 7.54 32.67 18.01
CA SER A 36 8.93 32.47 17.63
C SER A 36 9.89 32.50 18.82
N GLY A 37 10.75 31.48 18.93
CA GLY A 37 11.84 31.42 19.90
C GLY A 37 12.70 30.19 19.66
N GLN A 38 13.94 30.40 19.22
CA GLN A 38 14.97 29.38 19.02
C GLN A 38 15.08 28.43 20.22
N THR A 39 15.29 27.14 19.98
CA THR A 39 15.87 26.27 21.01
C THR A 39 16.75 25.19 20.40
N THR A 40 18.03 25.33 20.73
CA THR A 40 19.17 24.44 20.52
C THR A 40 18.85 22.99 20.90
N TYR A 41 19.00 22.07 19.95
CA TYR A 41 18.97 20.63 20.23
C TYR A 41 20.25 20.22 20.97
N LYS A 42 20.14 19.92 22.27
CA LYS A 42 21.18 19.22 23.01
C LYS A 42 21.00 17.72 22.84
N SER A 43 21.93 17.12 22.10
CA SER A 43 22.13 15.67 22.08
C SER A 43 22.50 15.21 23.49
N THR A 44 21.75 14.25 24.03
CA THR A 44 22.16 13.48 25.20
C THR A 44 22.31 12.04 24.73
N GLU A 45 23.55 11.65 24.47
CA GLU A 45 23.94 10.25 24.35
C GLU A 45 23.71 9.58 25.71
N GLN A 46 22.77 8.64 25.76
CA GLN A 46 22.65 7.73 26.88
C GLN A 46 22.77 6.30 26.35
N SER A 47 23.95 5.75 26.59
CA SER A 47 24.36 4.39 26.33
C SER A 47 23.53 3.41 27.16
N ASP A 48 22.49 2.85 26.56
CA ASP A 48 21.89 1.61 27.02
C ASP A 48 22.31 0.49 26.07
N ALA A 49 23.33 -0.26 26.50
CA ALA A 49 23.76 -1.52 25.92
C ALA A 49 22.70 -2.61 26.17
N LYS A 50 21.52 -2.44 25.57
CA LYS A 50 20.55 -3.51 25.40
C LYS A 50 20.66 -3.91 23.94
N ARG A 51 21.23 -5.08 23.69
CA ARG A 51 21.37 -5.71 22.36
C ARG A 51 20.06 -5.56 21.58
N SER A 52 19.98 -4.49 20.79
CA SER A 52 19.03 -4.35 19.72
C SER A 52 19.32 -5.54 18.83
N LYS A 53 18.39 -6.52 18.80
CA LYS A 53 18.27 -7.35 17.60
C LYS A 53 17.92 -6.34 16.51
N THR A 54 18.93 -5.81 15.84
CA THR A 54 18.74 -5.26 14.50
C THR A 54 17.94 -6.33 13.76
N PRO A 55 16.74 -6.01 13.25
CA PRO A 55 16.02 -6.92 12.38
C PRO A 55 17.02 -7.41 11.34
N ASP A 56 17.08 -8.71 11.08
CA ASP A 56 17.93 -9.21 10.01
C ASP A 56 17.38 -8.64 8.69
N THR A 57 17.94 -7.52 8.28
CA THR A 57 17.55 -6.81 7.07
C THR A 57 18.18 -7.45 5.84
N SER A 58 19.07 -8.44 5.98
CA SER A 58 19.79 -9.03 4.84
C SER A 58 18.85 -9.83 3.94
N GLU A 59 17.97 -10.66 4.51
CA GLU A 59 16.96 -11.44 3.77
C GLU A 59 15.98 -10.50 3.05
N ASN A 60 15.43 -9.52 3.77
CA ASN A 60 14.48 -8.56 3.22
C ASN A 60 15.12 -7.67 2.14
N ARG A 61 16.40 -7.30 2.30
CA ARG A 61 17.10 -6.46 1.32
C ARG A 61 17.23 -7.15 -0.04
N ARG A 62 17.49 -8.46 -0.06
CA ARG A 62 17.66 -9.21 -1.32
C ARG A 62 16.36 -9.32 -2.10
N LEU A 63 15.26 -9.63 -1.41
CA LEU A 63 13.93 -9.58 -2.00
C LEU A 63 13.60 -8.19 -2.54
N VAL A 64 13.88 -7.14 -1.77
CA VAL A 64 13.63 -5.76 -2.19
C VAL A 64 14.46 -5.40 -3.42
N ASP A 65 15.74 -5.75 -3.46
CA ASP A 65 16.63 -5.47 -4.60
C ASP A 65 16.17 -6.25 -5.85
N TYR A 66 15.77 -7.51 -5.69
CA TYR A 66 15.21 -8.34 -6.77
C TYR A 66 13.92 -7.73 -7.33
N LEU A 67 12.97 -7.39 -6.46
CA LEU A 67 11.70 -6.76 -6.84
C LEU A 67 11.92 -5.38 -7.48
N HIS A 68 12.84 -4.59 -6.96
CA HIS A 68 13.21 -3.31 -7.54
C HIS A 68 13.68 -3.47 -8.99
N ASN A 69 14.58 -4.42 -9.24
CA ASN A 69 15.07 -4.67 -10.60
C ASN A 69 13.95 -5.17 -11.53
N MET A 70 13.06 -6.04 -11.06
CA MET A 70 11.93 -6.54 -11.86
C MET A 70 10.78 -5.54 -12.03
N LEU A 71 10.73 -4.46 -11.28
CA LEU A 71 9.66 -3.47 -11.42
C LEU A 71 10.16 -2.19 -12.11
N MET A 72 11.37 -1.76 -11.78
CA MET A 72 11.92 -0.47 -12.20
C MET A 72 13.03 -0.60 -13.24
N GLY A 73 13.74 -1.73 -13.26
CA GLY A 73 14.83 -2.03 -14.21
C GLY A 73 14.30 -2.67 -15.49
N GLU A 74 14.27 -4.00 -15.51
CA GLU A 74 13.81 -4.82 -16.65
C GLU A 74 12.55 -5.58 -16.27
N PRO A 75 11.39 -4.93 -16.27
CA PRO A 75 10.14 -5.59 -15.92
C PRO A 75 9.74 -6.65 -16.92
N GLN A 76 9.35 -7.82 -16.39
CA GLN A 76 8.87 -8.96 -17.17
C GLN A 76 7.71 -8.57 -18.09
N GLN A 77 6.80 -7.72 -17.60
CA GLN A 77 5.72 -7.17 -18.38
C GLN A 77 5.62 -5.67 -18.14
N THR A 78 5.73 -4.89 -19.21
CA THR A 78 5.58 -3.43 -19.15
C THR A 78 4.99 -2.87 -20.43
N TRP A 79 4.27 -1.77 -20.30
CA TRP A 79 3.77 -0.98 -21.42
C TRP A 79 3.55 0.46 -20.98
N GLU A 80 3.38 1.34 -21.96
CA GLU A 80 3.04 2.74 -21.72
C GLU A 80 1.60 3.04 -22.15
N THR A 81 0.98 4.00 -21.48
CA THR A 81 -0.36 4.47 -21.82
C THR A 81 -0.46 5.98 -21.65
N LYS A 82 -1.27 6.63 -22.48
CA LYS A 82 -1.62 8.05 -22.35
C LYS A 82 -2.80 8.30 -21.42
N LYS A 83 -3.41 7.22 -20.88
CA LYS A 83 -4.51 7.31 -19.92
C LYS A 83 -4.03 7.94 -18.62
N SER A 84 -4.97 8.49 -17.86
CA SER A 84 -4.64 8.99 -16.51
C SER A 84 -4.18 7.83 -15.62
N LEU A 85 -3.46 8.16 -14.55
CA LEU A 85 -3.00 7.16 -13.58
C LEU A 85 -4.18 6.39 -12.96
N GLN A 86 -5.29 7.08 -12.68
CA GLN A 86 -6.53 6.46 -12.21
C GLN A 86 -7.08 5.44 -13.23
N GLN A 87 -7.21 5.84 -14.50
CA GLN A 87 -7.73 4.96 -15.55
C GLN A 87 -6.87 3.72 -15.77
N ALA A 88 -5.54 3.88 -15.76
CA ALA A 88 -4.63 2.75 -15.86
C ALA A 88 -4.72 1.80 -14.65
N GLY A 89 -4.92 2.34 -13.44
CA GLY A 89 -5.17 1.55 -12.23
C GLY A 89 -6.51 0.80 -12.28
N GLU A 90 -7.58 1.45 -12.74
CA GLU A 90 -8.90 0.82 -12.93
C GLU A 90 -8.82 -0.35 -13.92
N GLU A 91 -8.11 -0.17 -15.04
CA GLU A 91 -7.89 -1.23 -16.02
C GLU A 91 -7.11 -2.41 -15.45
N LEU A 92 -6.09 -2.17 -14.64
CA LEU A 92 -5.40 -3.24 -13.91
C LEU A 92 -6.37 -3.98 -12.98
N LEU A 93 -7.17 -3.27 -12.20
CA LEU A 93 -8.15 -3.92 -11.32
C LEU A 93 -9.15 -4.76 -12.13
N ASP A 94 -9.60 -4.29 -13.28
CA ASP A 94 -10.51 -5.03 -14.16
C ASP A 94 -9.86 -6.27 -14.77
N LEU A 95 -8.59 -6.18 -15.22
CA LEU A 95 -7.83 -7.33 -15.73
C LEU A 95 -7.73 -8.48 -14.72
N TYR A 96 -7.65 -8.17 -13.42
CA TYR A 96 -7.56 -9.18 -12.37
C TYR A 96 -8.91 -9.62 -11.83
N LYS A 97 -10.00 -8.85 -11.99
CA LYS A 97 -11.37 -9.32 -11.68
C LYS A 97 -11.75 -10.54 -12.51
N GLU A 98 -11.24 -10.63 -13.75
CA GLU A 98 -11.54 -11.73 -14.67
C GLU A 98 -10.69 -12.99 -14.40
N LYS A 99 -9.61 -12.88 -13.60
CA LYS A 99 -8.76 -14.02 -13.25
C LYS A 99 -9.32 -14.78 -12.05
N GLU A 100 -9.60 -16.07 -12.24
CA GLU A 100 -10.02 -16.95 -11.15
C GLU A 100 -8.98 -16.97 -10.02
N HIS A 101 -9.46 -17.00 -8.78
CA HIS A 101 -8.65 -17.04 -7.56
C HIS A 101 -7.68 -15.87 -7.36
N SER A 102 -7.85 -14.74 -8.05
CA SER A 102 -7.10 -13.52 -7.78
C SER A 102 -7.80 -12.63 -6.76
N VAL A 103 -7.08 -12.19 -5.73
CA VAL A 103 -7.57 -11.22 -4.73
C VAL A 103 -6.61 -10.04 -4.60
N PRO A 104 -7.09 -8.78 -4.69
CA PRO A 104 -6.27 -7.63 -4.35
C PRO A 104 -6.06 -7.60 -2.83
N VAL A 105 -4.80 -7.65 -2.39
CA VAL A 105 -4.43 -7.61 -0.96
C VAL A 105 -3.94 -6.23 -0.52
N PHE A 106 -3.53 -5.39 -1.48
CA PHE A 106 -3.13 -4.01 -1.25
C PHE A 106 -3.41 -3.17 -2.51
N SER A 107 -3.85 -1.93 -2.33
CA SER A 107 -3.79 -0.91 -3.37
C SER A 107 -3.63 0.48 -2.77
N GLY A 108 -2.85 1.33 -3.43
CA GLY A 108 -2.62 2.69 -2.96
C GLY A 108 -1.49 3.43 -3.67
N TYR A 109 -1.41 4.73 -3.41
CA TYR A 109 -0.27 5.54 -3.82
C TYR A 109 0.96 5.19 -3.00
N LEU A 110 2.09 5.04 -3.66
CA LEU A 110 3.37 4.64 -3.05
C LEU A 110 4.30 5.84 -2.79
N ASP A 111 4.00 6.99 -3.39
CA ASP A 111 4.71 8.24 -3.16
C ASP A 111 3.74 9.35 -2.72
N VAL A 112 4.30 10.34 -2.02
CA VAL A 112 3.53 11.46 -1.45
C VAL A 112 2.95 12.39 -2.52
N LEU A 113 3.57 12.42 -3.72
CA LEU A 113 3.11 13.27 -4.82
C LEU A 113 2.00 12.59 -5.64
N GLY A 114 1.68 11.32 -5.34
CA GLY A 114 0.68 10.54 -6.05
C GLY A 114 1.07 10.21 -7.50
N LYS A 115 2.37 10.20 -7.81
CA LYS A 115 2.88 9.87 -9.15
C LYS A 115 2.97 8.36 -9.40
N THR A 116 2.93 7.54 -8.37
CA THR A 116 3.05 6.10 -8.42
C THR A 116 1.93 5.48 -7.61
N TRP A 117 1.13 4.66 -8.28
CA TRP A 117 0.15 3.80 -7.63
C TRP A 117 0.57 2.35 -7.79
N GLY A 118 0.40 1.58 -6.72
CA GLY A 118 0.70 0.15 -6.69
C GLY A 118 -0.51 -0.66 -6.28
N CYS A 119 -0.56 -1.90 -6.77
CA CYS A 119 -1.52 -2.91 -6.33
C CYS A 119 -0.84 -4.26 -6.26
N ILE A 120 -1.18 -5.04 -5.23
CA ILE A 120 -0.68 -6.40 -5.06
C ILE A 120 -1.86 -7.33 -5.20
N PHE A 121 -1.77 -8.27 -6.13
CA PHE A 121 -2.72 -9.36 -6.30
C PHE A 121 -2.10 -10.65 -5.80
N GLN A 122 -2.87 -11.42 -5.03
CA GLN A 122 -2.49 -12.76 -4.62
C GLN A 122 -3.39 -13.75 -5.34
N GLY A 123 -2.80 -14.81 -5.89
CA GLY A 123 -3.53 -15.96 -6.36
C GLY A 123 -2.98 -17.26 -5.80
N ASN A 124 -3.45 -18.39 -6.33
CA ASN A 124 -3.05 -19.69 -5.82
C ASN A 124 -1.57 -19.99 -6.14
N GLY A 125 -0.68 -19.77 -5.16
CA GLY A 125 0.76 -20.01 -5.28
C GLY A 125 1.55 -18.92 -6.00
N TRP A 126 0.95 -17.75 -6.25
CA TRP A 126 1.60 -16.63 -6.93
C TRP A 126 1.18 -15.27 -6.36
N THR A 127 1.99 -14.26 -6.63
CA THR A 127 1.73 -12.85 -6.32
C THR A 127 2.15 -12.00 -7.50
N ASP A 128 1.27 -11.09 -7.91
CA ASP A 128 1.59 -10.06 -8.89
C ASP A 128 1.70 -8.72 -8.16
N ILE A 129 2.81 -8.02 -8.38
CA ILE A 129 3.00 -6.64 -7.96
C ILE A 129 2.88 -5.77 -9.20
N CYS A 130 1.87 -4.92 -9.23
CA CYS A 130 1.61 -4.01 -10.33
C CYS A 130 1.96 -2.58 -9.90
N LEU A 131 2.66 -1.85 -10.77
CA LEU A 131 2.95 -0.44 -10.62
C LEU A 131 2.43 0.34 -11.81
N VAL A 132 1.84 1.51 -11.54
CA VAL A 132 1.55 2.54 -12.53
C VAL A 132 2.31 3.79 -12.11
N THR A 133 3.26 4.22 -12.93
CA THR A 133 4.10 5.39 -12.66
C THR A 133 3.84 6.46 -13.70
N ASP A 134 3.57 7.67 -13.24
CA ASP A 134 3.42 8.88 -14.02
C ASP A 134 4.80 9.45 -14.38
N THR A 135 5.18 9.36 -15.65
CA THR A 135 6.41 9.96 -16.21
C THR A 135 6.12 11.28 -16.93
N ASP A 136 5.06 11.97 -16.47
CA ASP A 136 4.49 13.21 -16.98
C ASP A 136 3.80 13.05 -18.35
N ALA A 137 4.54 12.65 -19.38
CA ALA A 137 4.00 12.51 -20.74
C ALA A 137 3.14 11.26 -20.94
N VAL A 138 3.48 10.18 -20.25
CA VAL A 138 2.80 8.88 -20.30
C VAL A 138 2.77 8.26 -18.90
N ARG A 139 1.96 7.22 -18.71
CA ARG A 139 2.01 6.34 -17.54
C ARG A 139 2.66 5.04 -17.97
N LYS A 140 3.71 4.65 -17.26
CA LYS A 140 4.34 3.34 -17.42
C LYS A 140 3.64 2.37 -16.48
N VAL A 141 3.18 1.25 -17.02
CA VAL A 141 2.68 0.12 -16.25
C VAL A 141 3.78 -0.94 -16.20
N ALA A 142 4.04 -1.50 -15.03
CA ALA A 142 4.93 -2.63 -14.83
C ALA A 142 4.24 -3.69 -13.98
N ILE A 143 4.36 -4.95 -14.37
CA ILE A 143 3.87 -6.09 -13.62
C ILE A 143 5.04 -7.02 -13.36
N CYS A 144 5.25 -7.33 -12.09
CA CYS A 144 6.12 -8.41 -11.62
C CYS A 144 5.20 -9.57 -11.21
N HIS A 145 5.32 -10.69 -11.92
CA HIS A 145 4.74 -11.96 -11.49
C HIS A 145 5.79 -12.72 -10.69
N MET A 146 5.40 -13.32 -9.57
CA MET A 146 6.29 -14.14 -8.78
C MET A 146 5.54 -15.29 -8.12
N THR A 147 6.05 -16.50 -8.32
CA THR A 147 5.55 -17.70 -7.63
C THR A 147 6.06 -17.75 -6.20
N THR A 148 5.37 -18.50 -5.34
CA THR A 148 5.85 -18.75 -3.97
C THR A 148 7.22 -19.44 -3.96
N GLN A 149 7.49 -20.31 -4.94
CA GLN A 149 8.79 -20.99 -5.05
C GLN A 149 9.91 -20.01 -5.41
N GLU A 150 9.70 -19.13 -6.40
CA GLU A 150 10.70 -18.12 -6.77
C GLU A 150 11.01 -17.20 -5.59
N MET A 151 10.00 -16.79 -4.81
CA MET A 151 10.21 -15.99 -3.62
C MET A 151 11.07 -16.72 -2.58
N GLN A 152 10.82 -18.01 -2.35
CA GLN A 152 11.64 -18.83 -1.45
C GLN A 152 13.08 -18.98 -1.97
N ASP A 153 13.25 -19.16 -3.28
CA ASP A 153 14.57 -19.32 -3.89
C ASP A 153 15.41 -18.03 -3.78
N VAL A 154 14.79 -16.85 -3.91
CA VAL A 154 15.48 -15.56 -3.75
C VAL A 154 15.92 -15.34 -2.28
N ILE A 155 15.06 -15.72 -1.33
CA ILE A 155 15.39 -15.66 0.11
C ILE A 155 16.53 -16.63 0.43
N ALA A 156 16.45 -17.88 -0.06
CA ALA A 156 17.35 -18.97 0.29
C ALA A 156 18.77 -18.83 -0.29
N GLN A 157 18.98 -17.97 -1.30
CA GLN A 157 20.32 -17.69 -1.83
C GLN A 157 21.22 -16.91 -0.84
N GLY A 158 20.74 -16.60 0.37
CA GLY A 158 21.33 -15.73 1.40
C GLY A 158 22.43 -16.35 2.23
#